data_AF-A0A7X8I3T8-F1
#
_entry.id   AF-A0A7X8I3T8-F1
#
_cell.length_a   1.000
_cell.length_b   1.000
_cell.length_c   1.000
_cell.angle_alpha   90.00
_cell.angle_beta   90.00
_cell.angle_gamma   90.00
#
_symmetry.space_group_name_H-M   'P 1'
#
loop_
_entity.id
_entity.type
_entity.pdbx_description
1 polymer ?
#
loop_
_entity_poly.entity_id
_entity_poly.type
_entity_poly.pdbx_seq_one_letter_code
_entity_poly.pdbx_strand_id
1 'polypeptide(L)' 'YCMPCPFGVDIPGSFEMWNTFRLFGKYEQIKKRWESMGDKGPLSCTQCMTCVSLCPQEIPIPSDLVRVHEEISKEAL' A
#
# COMPACT_ATOMS: atom_id res chain seq x y z
N TYR A 1 1.18 5.53 13.80
CA TYR A 1 0.07 5.99 12.94
C TYR A 1 0.67 6.73 11.77
N CYS A 2 0.43 6.32 10.54
CA CYS A 2 1.05 6.94 9.36
C CYS A 2 -0.01 7.71 8.54
N MET A 3 -1.01 8.21 9.26
CA MET A 3 -2.30 8.73 8.79
C MET A 3 -2.64 10.00 9.58
N PRO A 4 -3.48 10.91 9.04
CA PRO A 4 -4.20 10.79 7.77
C PRO A 4 -3.34 11.05 6.52
N CYS A 5 -3.70 10.44 5.39
CA CYS A 5 -3.18 10.83 4.07
C CYS A 5 -4.09 11.92 3.46
N PRO A 6 -3.55 13.06 3.02
CA PRO A 6 -4.36 14.13 2.42
C PRO A 6 -5.02 13.74 1.09
N PHE A 7 -4.59 12.64 0.47
CA PHE A 7 -5.14 12.11 -0.79
C PHE A 7 -6.01 10.87 -0.58
N GLY A 8 -6.36 10.54 0.67
CA GLY A 8 -7.29 9.44 0.97
C GLY A 8 -6.71 8.03 0.87
N VAL A 9 -5.39 7.88 0.66
CA VAL A 9 -4.72 6.58 0.62
C VAL A 9 -4.87 5.86 1.96
N ASP A 10 -5.36 4.62 1.92
CA ASP A 10 -5.38 3.71 3.06
C ASP A 10 -4.00 3.05 3.22
N ILE A 11 -3.09 3.78 3.87
CA ILE A 11 -1.71 3.34 4.11
C ILE A 11 -1.67 2.06 4.97
N PRO A 12 -2.37 1.98 6.13
CA PRO A 12 -2.37 0.77 6.94
C PRO A 12 -2.95 -0.44 6.19
N GLY A 13 -4.07 -0.28 5.48
CA GLY A 13 -4.67 -1.37 4.71
C GLY A 13 -3.77 -1.86 3.58
N SER A 14 -3.06 -0.94 2.90
CA SER A 14 -2.10 -1.30 1.84
C SER A 14 -0.96 -2.18 2.39
N PHE A 15 -0.39 -1.83 3.54
CA PHE A 15 0.67 -2.64 4.16
C PHE A 15 0.17 -3.93 4.80
N GLU A 16 -1.05 -3.95 5.33
CA GLU A 16 -1.67 -5.20 5.79
C GLU A 16 -1.81 -6.22 4.63
N MET A 17 -2.27 -5.76 3.47
CA MET A 17 -2.35 -6.60 2.27
C MET A 17 -0.98 -7.07 1.82
N TRP A 18 0.02 -6.20 1.82
CA TRP A 18 1.39 -6.57 1.47
C TRP A 18 2.00 -7.63 2.40
N ASN A 19 1.79 -7.47 3.70
CA ASN A 19 2.25 -8.44 4.69
C ASN A 19 1.54 -9.78 4.51
N THR A 20 0.23 -9.75 4.29
CA THR A 20 -0.58 -10.96 4.02
C THR A 20 -0.12 -11.66 2.75
N PHE A 21 0.21 -10.89 1.71
CA PHE A 21 0.74 -11.38 0.45
C PHE A 21 2.03 -12.17 0.65
N ARG A 22 3.01 -11.57 1.34
CA ARG A 22 4.30 -12.19 1.61
C ARG A 22 4.23 -13.40 2.56
N LEU A 23 3.25 -13.42 3.48
CA LEU A 23 3.11 -14.51 4.45
C LEU A 23 2.39 -15.74 3.89
N PHE A 24 1.33 -15.54 3.09
CA PHE A 24 0.40 -16.61 2.74
C PHE A 24 0.37 -16.96 1.25
N GLY A 25 0.96 -16.16 0.36
CA GLY A 25 0.96 -16.42 -1.08
C GLY A 25 -0.45 -16.52 -1.68
N LYS A 26 -1.45 -15.83 -1.08
CA LYS A 26 -2.85 -15.83 -1.57
C LYS A 26 -3.02 -14.81 -2.71
N TYR A 27 -2.25 -14.97 -3.78
CA TYR A 27 -2.04 -14.02 -4.87
C TYR A 27 -3.36 -13.49 -5.45
N GLU A 28 -4.25 -14.37 -5.89
CA GLU A 28 -5.49 -13.99 -6.58
C GLU A 28 -6.48 -13.19 -5.72
N GLN A 29 -6.67 -13.57 -4.45
CA GLN A 29 -7.61 -12.87 -3.57
C GLN A 29 -7.07 -11.49 -3.19
N ILE A 30 -5.77 -11.40 -2.94
CA ILE A 30 -5.12 -10.14 -2.58
C ILE A 30 -5.11 -9.20 -3.77
N LYS A 31 -4.81 -9.70 -4.98
CA LYS A 31 -4.88 -8.91 -6.21
C LYS A 31 -6.26 -8.32 -6.44
N LYS A 32 -7.32 -9.12 -6.34
CA LYS A 32 -8.70 -8.61 -6.50
C LYS A 32 -9.02 -7.52 -5.48
N ARG A 33 -8.63 -7.71 -4.22
CA ARG A 33 -8.81 -6.68 -3.19
C ARG A 33 -8.01 -5.42 -3.51
N TRP A 34 -6.76 -5.56 -3.96
CA TRP A 34 -5.89 -4.47 -4.36
C TRP A 34 -6.47 -3.62 -5.49
N GLU A 35 -6.93 -4.27 -6.56
CA GLU A 35 -7.55 -3.60 -7.71
C GLU A 35 -8.88 -2.94 -7.33
N SER A 36 -9.59 -3.47 -6.34
CA SER A 36 -10.85 -2.90 -5.84
C SER A 36 -10.70 -1.68 -4.92
N MET A 37 -9.48 -1.29 -4.54
CA MET A 37 -9.27 -0.18 -3.60
C MET A 37 -9.64 1.20 -4.17
N GLY A 38 -9.67 1.34 -5.50
CA GLY A 38 -9.97 2.62 -6.17
C GLY A 38 -9.14 3.77 -5.62
N ASP A 39 -9.78 4.89 -5.31
CA ASP A 39 -9.13 6.13 -4.84
C ASP A 39 -8.47 5.99 -3.47
N LYS A 40 -8.75 4.93 -2.71
CA LYS A 40 -8.07 4.63 -1.44
C LYS A 40 -6.80 3.80 -1.61
N GLY A 41 -6.56 3.32 -2.83
CA GLY A 41 -5.41 2.50 -3.15
C GLY A 41 -4.09 3.29 -3.15
N PRO A 42 -2.96 2.58 -3.19
CA PRO A 42 -1.63 3.18 -3.24
C PRO A 42 -1.37 3.95 -4.52
N LEU A 43 -2.09 3.66 -5.61
CA LEU A 43 -1.99 4.41 -6.86
C LEU A 43 -2.45 5.87 -6.70
N SER A 44 -3.24 6.18 -5.68
CA SER A 44 -3.62 7.56 -5.34
C SER A 44 -2.52 8.31 -4.58
N CYS A 45 -1.40 7.66 -4.25
CA CYS A 45 -0.29 8.32 -3.58
C CYS A 45 0.42 9.29 -4.55
N THR A 46 0.44 10.57 -4.20
CA THR A 46 1.15 11.62 -4.94
C THR A 46 2.61 11.81 -4.52
N GLN A 47 3.11 10.95 -3.64
CA GLN A 47 4.44 11.05 -3.05
C GLN A 47 4.70 12.38 -2.29
N CYS A 48 3.66 12.99 -1.72
CA CYS A 48 3.75 14.24 -0.95
C CYS A 48 4.55 14.14 0.37
N MET A 49 4.95 12.93 0.80
CA MET A 49 5.73 12.64 2.02
C MET A 49 5.06 12.98 3.36
N THR A 50 3.86 13.59 3.40
CA THR A 50 3.17 13.95 4.66
C THR A 50 3.01 12.79 5.64
N CYS A 51 2.77 11.58 5.14
CA CYS A 51 2.58 10.41 5.99
C CYS A 51 3.85 9.98 6.73
N VAL A 52 5.03 10.29 6.20
CA VAL A 52 6.32 9.88 6.78
C VAL A 52 6.55 10.58 8.12
N SER A 53 6.29 11.88 8.21
CA SER A 53 6.44 12.65 9.45
C SER A 53 5.44 12.27 10.54
N LEU A 54 4.30 11.67 10.16
CA LEU A 54 3.31 11.16 11.11
C LEU A 54 3.68 9.78 11.65
N CYS A 55 4.40 8.99 10.86
CA CYS A 55 4.66 7.58 11.10
C CYS A 55 5.77 7.40 12.16
N PRO A 56 5.47 6.79 13.34
CA PRO A 56 6.46 6.63 14.42
C PRO A 56 7.68 5.76 14.06
N GLN A 57 7.58 4.98 12.99
CA GLN A 57 8.66 4.11 12.51
C GLN A 57 9.50 4.77 11.42
N GLU A 58 9.13 5.99 10.97
CA GLU A 58 9.85 6.76 9.94
C GLU A 58 10.14 5.97 8.64
N ILE A 59 9.26 5.04 8.29
CA ILE A 59 9.41 4.21 7.09
C ILE A 59 9.15 5.04 5.81
N PRO A 60 9.77 4.68 4.68
CA PRO A 60 9.65 5.41 3.41
C PRO A 60 8.34 5.07 2.69
N ILE A 61 7.20 5.47 3.28
CA ILE A 61 5.86 5.04 2.88
C ILE A 61 5.61 5.19 1.37
N PRO A 62 5.87 6.34 0.71
CA PRO A 62 5.57 6.46 -0.72
C PRO A 62 6.36 5.47 -1.57
N SER A 63 7.63 5.24 -1.25
CA SER A 63 8.47 4.26 -1.95
C SER A 63 8.01 2.83 -1.68
N ASP A 64 7.60 2.52 -0.45
CA ASP A 64 7.08 1.20 -0.12
C ASP A 64 5.73 0.95 -0.79
N LEU A 65 4.83 1.94 -0.90
CA LEU A 65 3.56 1.80 -1.64
C LEU A 65 3.79 1.49 -3.14
N VAL A 66 4.81 2.09 -3.77
CA VAL A 66 5.22 1.74 -5.13
C VAL A 66 5.70 0.29 -5.18
N ARG A 67 6.55 -0.13 -4.24
CA ARG A 67 7.05 -1.50 -4.16
C ARG A 67 5.91 -2.51 -3.97
N VAL A 68 4.95 -2.22 -3.10
CA VAL A 68 3.79 -3.09 -2.88
C VAL A 68 3.01 -3.26 -4.17
N HIS A 69 2.74 -2.17 -4.90
CA HIS A 69 2.03 -2.24 -6.16
C HIS A 69 2.76 -3.11 -7.17
N GLU A 70 4.08 -2.93 -7.30
CA GLU A 70 4.88 -3.75 -8.22
C GLU A 70 4.88 -5.24 -7.84
N GLU A 71 5.05 -5.59 -6.57
CA GLU A 71 5.07 -6.99 -6.12
C GLU A 71 3.71 -7.68 -6.36
N ILE A 72 2.62 -7.02 -5.96
CA ILE A 72 1.27 -7.58 -6.14
C ILE A 72 0.89 -7.67 -7.63
N SER A 73 1.36 -6.74 -8.47
CA SER A 73 1.07 -6.76 -9.91
C SER A 73 1.97 -7.69 -10.72
N LYS A 74 3.23 -7.90 -10.34
CA LYS A 74 4.20 -8.76 -11.07
C LYS A 74 4.00 -10.26 -10.81
N GLU A 75 3.66 -10.66 -9.59
CA GLU A 75 3.45 -12.09 -9.25
C GLU A 75 2.07 -12.62 -9.64
N ALA A 76 1.33 -11.87 -10.47
CA ALA A 76 0.10 -12.32 -11.11
C ALA A 76 0.34 -12.94 -12.51
N LEU A 77 1.59 -13.33 -12.82
CA LEU A 77 2.01 -14.07 -14.00
C LEU A 77 2.32 -15.52 -13.65
#